data_AF-A0A6I4T5N3-F1
#
_entry.id   AF-A0A6I4T5N3-F1
#
_cell.length_a   1.000
_cell.length_b   1.000
_cell.length_c   1.000
_cell.angle_alpha   90.00
_cell.angle_beta   90.00
_cell.angle_gamma   90.00
#
_symmetry.space_group_name_H-M   'P 1'
#
loop_
_entity.id
_entity.type
_entity.pdbx_description
1 polymer ?
#
loop_
_entity_poly.entity_id
_entity_poly.type
_entity_poly.pdbx_seq_one_letter_code
_entity_poly.pdbx_strand_id
1 'polypeptide(L)'
;MTKDEREQIELILDYEFGQALQRANKIANQVCARNSAAGCLQSGATIKEFLRLVREDLETLLDTLLSQLGAVSKERKAAIMLSVACDEHLDKLKHGEVHKIATVASGRGRKEPDPSAWDTTEGIFRQMRDALDTKLRIASYDFKAKALPQGSVTADVQPPVKNVGGKPRAEHWDRMWAEIAVQLWQGDLNPKTQADIEKAMLDWFAANKIKVGESTVRQKARLLWQRMGESE
;
A
#
# COMPACT_ATOMS: atom_id res chain seq x y z
N MET A 1 -21.42 -3.40 5.77
CA MET A 1 -21.19 -4.50 4.85
C MET A 1 -22.28 -5.47 5.17
N THR A 2 -23.11 -5.78 4.19
CA THR A 2 -24.22 -6.71 4.37
C THR A 2 -23.69 -8.14 4.50
N LYS A 3 -24.55 -9.06 4.94
CA LYS A 3 -24.19 -10.48 5.01
C LYS A 3 -23.86 -11.03 3.61
N ASP A 4 -24.68 -10.68 2.62
CA ASP A 4 -24.52 -11.13 1.24
C ASP A 4 -23.24 -10.57 0.59
N GLU A 5 -22.90 -9.30 0.84
CA GLU A 5 -21.63 -8.70 0.39
C GLU A 5 -20.43 -9.44 0.97
N ARG A 6 -20.50 -9.80 2.26
CA ARG A 6 -19.45 -10.54 2.94
C ARG A 6 -19.25 -11.92 2.33
N GLU A 7 -20.33 -12.68 2.16
CA GLU A 7 -20.30 -14.03 1.58
C GLU A 7 -19.77 -13.98 0.14
N GLN A 8 -20.18 -12.99 -0.65
CA GLN A 8 -19.67 -12.79 -2.00
C GLN A 8 -18.16 -12.49 -2.01
N ILE A 9 -17.68 -11.64 -1.10
CA ILE A 9 -16.24 -11.35 -0.97
C ILE A 9 -15.47 -12.61 -0.58
N GLU A 10 -15.94 -13.38 0.41
CA GLU A 10 -15.30 -14.64 0.83
C GLU A 10 -15.16 -15.61 -0.35
N LEU A 11 -16.23 -15.79 -1.14
CA LEU A 11 -16.20 -16.65 -2.34
C LEU A 11 -15.23 -16.17 -3.42
N ILE A 12 -15.17 -14.86 -3.66
CA ILE A 12 -14.21 -14.27 -4.62
C ILE A 12 -12.78 -14.54 -4.16
N LEU A 13 -12.48 -14.26 -2.89
CA LEU A 13 -11.14 -14.45 -2.33
C LEU A 13 -10.71 -15.92 -2.37
N ASP A 14 -11.57 -16.83 -1.94
CA ASP A 14 -11.30 -18.28 -1.95
C ASP A 14 -11.02 -18.81 -3.36
N TYR A 15 -11.84 -18.39 -4.33
CA TYR A 15 -11.67 -18.80 -5.72
C TYR A 15 -10.35 -18.27 -6.31
N GLU A 16 -10.12 -16.96 -6.23
CA GLU A 16 -8.99 -16.30 -6.87
C GLU A 16 -7.65 -16.70 -6.24
N PHE A 17 -7.57 -16.79 -4.90
CA PHE A 17 -6.37 -17.31 -4.23
C PHE A 17 -6.17 -18.80 -4.44
N GLY A 18 -7.24 -19.59 -4.57
CA GLY A 18 -7.15 -20.99 -4.98
C GLY A 18 -6.52 -21.15 -6.36
N GLN A 19 -6.95 -20.34 -7.34
CA GLN A 19 -6.35 -20.31 -8.68
C GLN A 19 -4.89 -19.84 -8.64
N ALA A 20 -4.56 -18.85 -7.80
CA ALA A 20 -3.21 -18.35 -7.65
C ALA A 20 -2.23 -19.42 -7.13
N LEU A 21 -2.63 -20.26 -6.17
CA LEU A 21 -1.79 -21.39 -5.72
C LEU A 21 -1.51 -22.37 -6.87
N GLN A 22 -2.54 -22.68 -7.67
CA GLN A 22 -2.35 -23.54 -8.84
C GLN A 22 -1.41 -22.93 -9.88
N ARG A 23 -1.50 -21.62 -10.12
CA ARG A 23 -0.58 -20.90 -11.02
C ARG A 23 0.84 -20.88 -10.46
N ALA A 24 1.03 -20.62 -9.17
CA ALA A 24 2.33 -20.68 -8.52
C ALA A 24 2.97 -22.08 -8.67
N ASN A 25 2.19 -23.15 -8.52
CA ASN A 25 2.69 -24.51 -8.74
C ASN A 25 3.13 -24.74 -10.20
N LYS A 26 2.35 -24.25 -11.17
CA LYS A 26 2.71 -24.30 -12.60
C LYS A 26 4.00 -23.52 -12.87
N ILE A 27 4.12 -22.30 -12.32
CA ILE A 27 5.33 -21.47 -12.43
C ILE A 27 6.54 -22.22 -11.85
N ALA A 28 6.41 -22.83 -10.66
CA ALA A 28 7.47 -23.61 -10.04
C ALA A 28 7.96 -24.75 -10.96
N ASN A 29 7.03 -25.50 -11.55
CA ASN A 29 7.37 -26.61 -12.45
C ASN A 29 8.04 -26.11 -13.73
N GLN A 30 7.56 -24.99 -14.30
CA GLN A 30 8.14 -24.38 -15.50
C GLN A 30 9.56 -23.85 -15.25
N VAL A 31 9.78 -23.14 -14.14
CA VAL A 31 11.11 -22.63 -13.76
C VAL A 31 12.09 -23.77 -13.55
N CYS A 32 11.67 -24.83 -12.83
CA CYS A 32 12.49 -26.02 -12.65
C CYS A 32 12.84 -26.69 -13.99
N ALA A 33 11.87 -26.89 -14.88
CA ALA A 33 12.11 -27.50 -16.18
C ALA A 33 13.11 -26.68 -17.03
N ARG A 34 12.91 -25.36 -17.10
CA ARG A 34 13.76 -24.46 -17.88
C ARG A 34 15.18 -24.40 -17.32
N ASN A 35 15.33 -24.24 -16.01
CA ASN A 35 16.64 -24.12 -15.39
C ASN A 35 17.38 -25.46 -15.31
N SER A 36 16.65 -26.59 -15.27
CA SER A 36 17.22 -27.92 -15.47
C SER A 36 17.83 -28.07 -16.86
N ALA A 37 17.08 -27.69 -17.90
CA ALA A 37 17.57 -27.72 -19.29
C ALA A 37 18.80 -26.82 -19.51
N ALA A 38 18.90 -25.72 -18.77
CA ALA A 38 20.04 -24.81 -18.80
C ALA A 38 21.20 -25.19 -17.86
N GLY A 39 21.09 -26.30 -17.11
CA GLY A 39 22.11 -26.74 -16.15
C GLY A 39 22.28 -25.84 -14.91
N CYS A 40 21.32 -24.95 -14.65
CA CYS A 40 21.37 -23.96 -13.56
C CYS A 40 20.31 -24.19 -12.48
N LEU A 41 19.71 -25.39 -12.43
CA LEU A 41 18.63 -25.72 -11.49
C LEU A 41 19.04 -25.50 -10.03
N GLN A 42 20.23 -25.94 -9.65
CA GLN A 42 20.77 -25.88 -8.29
C GLN A 42 21.46 -24.54 -8.02
N SER A 43 20.76 -23.43 -8.24
CA SER A 43 21.31 -22.10 -8.09
C SER A 43 20.31 -21.11 -7.51
N GLY A 44 20.83 -20.04 -6.90
CA GLY A 44 20.01 -18.92 -6.45
C GLY A 44 19.24 -18.23 -7.59
N ALA A 45 19.64 -18.41 -8.85
CA ALA A 45 18.91 -17.89 -10.00
C ALA A 45 17.53 -18.56 -10.14
N THR A 46 17.40 -19.84 -9.80
CA THR A 46 16.12 -20.56 -9.78
C THR A 46 15.15 -19.96 -8.76
N ILE A 47 15.64 -19.66 -7.55
CA ILE A 47 14.84 -19.03 -6.50
C ILE A 47 14.39 -17.64 -6.91
N LYS A 48 15.34 -16.80 -7.37
CA LYS A 48 15.05 -15.41 -7.78
C LYS A 48 14.03 -15.35 -8.90
N GLU A 49 14.18 -16.20 -9.91
CA GLU A 49 13.28 -16.20 -11.05
C GLU A 49 11.87 -16.70 -10.68
N PHE A 50 11.77 -17.75 -9.86
CA PHE A 50 10.48 -18.22 -9.36
C PHE A 50 9.76 -17.11 -8.57
N LEU A 51 10.44 -16.50 -7.59
CA LEU A 51 9.84 -15.45 -6.77
C LEU A 51 9.49 -14.20 -7.57
N ARG A 52 10.27 -13.86 -8.61
CA ARG A 52 9.94 -12.78 -9.54
C ARG A 52 8.62 -13.03 -10.26
N LEU A 53 8.46 -14.21 -10.88
CA LEU A 53 7.26 -14.57 -11.63
C LEU A 53 6.03 -14.68 -10.73
N VAL A 54 6.19 -15.25 -9.53
CA VAL A 54 5.11 -15.33 -8.54
C VAL A 54 4.70 -13.94 -8.06
N ARG A 55 5.67 -13.05 -7.80
CA ARG A 55 5.37 -11.66 -7.45
C ARG A 55 4.55 -10.97 -8.54
N GLU A 56 4.94 -11.10 -9.80
CA GLU A 56 4.21 -10.50 -10.94
C GLU A 56 2.77 -11.04 -11.05
N ASP A 57 2.56 -12.34 -10.85
CA ASP A 57 1.21 -12.94 -10.80
C ASP A 57 0.39 -12.41 -9.63
N LEU A 58 0.98 -12.33 -8.42
CA LEU A 58 0.30 -11.82 -7.23
C LEU A 58 -0.02 -10.33 -7.33
N GLU A 59 0.87 -9.51 -7.91
CA GLU A 59 0.60 -8.09 -8.13
C GLU A 59 -0.60 -7.90 -9.06
N THR A 60 -0.70 -8.70 -10.13
CA THR A 60 -1.83 -8.72 -11.07
C THR A 60 -3.11 -9.20 -10.40
N LEU A 61 -3.02 -10.28 -9.61
CA LEU A 61 -4.12 -10.82 -8.84
C LEU A 61 -4.68 -9.77 -7.86
N LEU A 62 -3.81 -9.07 -7.14
CA LEU A 62 -4.22 -8.02 -6.22
C LEU A 62 -4.96 -6.90 -6.94
N ASP A 63 -4.52 -6.47 -8.11
CA ASP A 63 -5.23 -5.43 -8.88
C ASP A 63 -6.64 -5.90 -9.29
N THR A 64 -6.76 -7.16 -9.73
CA THR A 64 -8.06 -7.79 -10.03
C THR A 64 -8.95 -7.85 -8.79
N LEU A 65 -8.42 -8.33 -7.66
CA LEU A 65 -9.17 -8.46 -6.42
C LEU A 65 -9.63 -7.10 -5.89
N LEU A 66 -8.75 -6.09 -5.90
CA LEU A 66 -9.11 -4.73 -5.49
C LEU A 66 -10.24 -4.16 -6.35
N SER A 67 -10.20 -4.40 -7.66
CA SER A 67 -11.26 -3.98 -8.57
C SER A 67 -12.58 -4.72 -8.32
N GLN A 68 -12.55 -6.05 -8.19
CA GLN A 68 -13.74 -6.87 -7.95
C GLN A 68 -14.37 -6.56 -6.58
N LEU A 69 -13.57 -6.50 -5.52
CA LEU A 69 -14.04 -6.17 -4.17
C LEU A 69 -14.58 -4.74 -4.11
N GLY A 70 -13.95 -3.78 -4.78
CA GLY A 70 -14.43 -2.40 -4.85
C GLY A 70 -15.78 -2.26 -5.56
N ALA A 71 -16.12 -3.19 -6.45
CA ALA A 71 -17.45 -3.28 -7.08
C ALA A 71 -18.51 -3.89 -6.15
N VAL A 72 -18.11 -4.79 -5.23
CA VAL A 72 -19.01 -5.42 -4.25
C VAL A 72 -19.24 -4.51 -3.04
N SER A 73 -18.18 -3.95 -2.46
CA SER A 73 -18.26 -3.12 -1.26
C SER A 73 -17.17 -2.07 -1.21
N LYS A 74 -17.54 -0.83 -0.90
CA LYS A 74 -16.62 0.29 -0.63
C LYS A 74 -16.32 0.45 0.85
N GLU A 75 -16.55 -0.57 1.67
CA GLU A 75 -16.25 -0.49 3.08
C GLU A 75 -14.83 -0.94 3.39
N ARG A 76 -14.22 -0.28 4.38
CA ARG A 76 -12.92 -0.67 4.95
C ARG A 76 -12.86 -2.15 5.36
N LYS A 77 -13.99 -2.75 5.75
CA LYS A 77 -14.06 -4.17 6.11
C LYS A 77 -13.66 -5.10 4.95
N ALA A 78 -14.02 -4.78 3.70
CA ALA A 78 -13.63 -5.55 2.53
C ALA A 78 -12.11 -5.56 2.33
N ALA A 79 -11.45 -4.40 2.49
CA ALA A 79 -10.00 -4.30 2.44
C ALA A 79 -9.30 -5.11 3.55
N ILE A 80 -9.87 -5.14 4.76
CA ILE A 80 -9.34 -5.96 5.87
C ILE A 80 -9.45 -7.45 5.53
N MET A 81 -10.58 -7.90 4.97
CA MET A 81 -10.76 -9.29 4.55
C MET A 81 -9.75 -9.70 3.48
N LEU A 82 -9.52 -8.83 2.48
CA LEU A 82 -8.49 -9.06 1.47
C LEU A 82 -7.10 -9.18 2.08
N SER A 83 -6.74 -8.31 3.04
CA SER A 83 -5.45 -8.35 3.72
C SER A 83 -5.24 -9.68 4.45
N VAL A 84 -6.24 -10.12 5.22
CA VAL A 84 -6.18 -11.39 5.95
C VAL A 84 -6.04 -12.57 5.00
N ALA A 85 -6.87 -12.61 3.94
CA ALA A 85 -6.81 -13.68 2.94
C ALA A 85 -5.48 -13.70 2.18
N CYS A 86 -4.90 -12.51 1.90
CA CYS A 86 -3.59 -12.39 1.28
C CYS A 86 -2.48 -12.94 2.18
N ASP A 87 -2.49 -12.61 3.48
CA ASP A 87 -1.53 -13.15 4.45
C ASP A 87 -1.62 -14.69 4.55
N GLU A 88 -2.83 -15.24 4.67
CA GLU A 88 -3.05 -16.69 4.70
C GLU A 88 -2.56 -17.37 3.41
N HIS A 89 -2.78 -16.73 2.25
CA HIS A 89 -2.31 -17.22 0.97
C HIS A 89 -0.79 -17.20 0.87
N LEU A 90 -0.14 -16.12 1.32
CA LEU A 90 1.31 -16.02 1.35
C LEU A 90 1.93 -17.07 2.28
N ASP A 91 1.32 -17.37 3.41
CA ASP A 91 1.80 -18.44 4.30
C ASP A 91 1.66 -19.82 3.64
N LYS A 92 0.54 -20.11 2.96
CA LYS A 92 0.37 -21.35 2.17
C LYS A 92 1.43 -21.47 1.08
N LEU A 93 1.68 -20.40 0.35
CA LEU A 93 2.69 -20.32 -0.71
C LEU A 93 4.11 -20.52 -0.16
N LYS A 94 4.43 -19.95 1.01
CA LYS A 94 5.71 -20.12 1.71
C LYS A 94 5.96 -21.59 2.04
N HIS A 95 4.97 -22.25 2.65
CA HIS A 95 5.07 -23.64 3.09
C HIS A 95 4.94 -24.66 1.96
N GLY A 96 4.37 -24.28 0.81
CA GLY A 96 4.28 -25.12 -0.38
C GLY A 96 5.42 -24.87 -1.37
N GLU A 97 5.13 -24.05 -2.37
CA GLU A 97 5.92 -23.88 -3.59
C GLU A 97 7.27 -23.20 -3.33
N VAL A 98 7.34 -22.23 -2.42
CA VAL A 98 8.58 -21.55 -2.07
C VAL A 98 9.54 -22.52 -1.40
N HIS A 99 9.06 -23.29 -0.42
CA HIS A 99 9.83 -24.35 0.22
C HIS A 99 10.31 -25.40 -0.79
N LYS A 100 9.42 -25.86 -1.68
CA LYS A 100 9.76 -26.80 -2.75
C LYS A 100 10.88 -26.25 -3.66
N ILE A 101 10.80 -24.99 -4.07
CA ILE A 101 11.82 -24.36 -4.92
C ILE A 101 13.16 -24.22 -4.19
N ALA A 102 13.16 -23.83 -2.91
CA ALA A 102 14.38 -23.79 -2.10
C ALA A 102 15.03 -25.18 -1.99
N THR A 103 14.23 -26.24 -1.79
CA THR A 103 14.73 -27.62 -1.76
C THR A 103 15.38 -28.02 -3.09
N VAL A 104 14.71 -27.73 -4.22
CA VAL A 104 15.23 -28.09 -5.54
C VAL A 104 16.50 -27.30 -5.85
N ALA A 105 16.51 -26.00 -5.58
CA ALA A 105 17.65 -25.12 -5.82
C ALA A 105 18.87 -25.45 -4.93
N SER A 106 18.66 -26.05 -3.76
CA SER A 106 19.75 -26.54 -2.90
C SER A 106 20.28 -27.93 -3.31
N GLY A 107 19.72 -28.55 -4.34
CA GLY A 107 20.12 -29.88 -4.80
C GLY A 107 19.69 -31.02 -3.86
N ARG A 108 18.86 -30.74 -2.85
CA ARG A 108 18.42 -31.71 -1.84
C ARG A 108 17.18 -32.51 -2.22
N GLY A 109 16.60 -32.27 -3.41
CA GLY A 109 15.57 -33.10 -4.02
C GLY A 109 14.22 -33.04 -3.29
N ARG A 110 13.93 -34.00 -2.40
CA ARG A 110 12.71 -34.02 -1.55
C ARG A 110 13.00 -33.81 -0.06
N LYS A 111 14.26 -33.57 0.31
CA LYS A 111 14.67 -33.33 1.70
C LYS A 111 14.45 -31.86 2.07
N GLU A 112 14.64 -31.51 3.33
CA GLU A 112 14.62 -30.11 3.73
C GLU A 112 15.66 -29.28 2.96
N PRO A 113 15.35 -28.02 2.62
CA PRO A 113 16.28 -27.13 1.95
C PRO A 113 17.54 -26.94 2.80
N ASP A 114 18.64 -26.64 2.13
CA ASP A 114 19.84 -26.20 2.84
C ASP A 114 19.54 -24.92 3.65
N PRO A 115 19.97 -24.79 4.92
CA PRO A 115 19.67 -23.62 5.74
C PRO A 115 20.07 -22.30 5.10
N SER A 116 21.23 -22.24 4.43
CA SER A 116 21.69 -21.00 3.78
C SER A 116 20.84 -20.63 2.56
N ALA A 117 20.43 -21.65 1.78
CA ALA A 117 19.53 -21.46 0.66
C ALA A 117 18.12 -21.05 1.13
N TRP A 118 17.66 -21.62 2.25
CA TRP A 118 16.38 -21.25 2.86
C TRP A 118 16.39 -19.82 3.38
N ASP A 119 17.40 -19.41 4.14
CA ASP A 119 17.51 -18.04 4.66
C ASP A 119 17.50 -16.99 3.53
N THR A 120 18.21 -17.28 2.43
CA THR A 120 18.20 -16.41 1.24
C THR A 120 16.82 -16.36 0.60
N THR A 121 16.16 -17.52 0.47
CA THR A 121 14.81 -17.61 -0.10
C THR A 121 13.81 -16.84 0.76
N GLU A 122 13.87 -17.00 2.07
CA GLU A 122 13.01 -16.33 3.03
C GLU A 122 13.23 -14.82 3.02
N GLY A 123 14.48 -14.36 2.88
CA GLY A 123 14.79 -12.94 2.71
C GLY A 123 14.12 -12.33 1.48
N ILE A 124 14.20 -12.99 0.33
CA ILE A 124 13.56 -12.51 -0.92
C ILE A 124 12.04 -12.58 -0.81
N PHE A 125 11.51 -13.67 -0.24
CA PHE A 125 10.07 -13.84 -0.04
C PHE A 125 9.49 -12.76 0.91
N ARG A 126 10.23 -12.41 1.97
CA ARG A 126 9.85 -11.32 2.88
C ARG A 126 9.78 -9.98 2.17
N GLN A 127 10.75 -9.65 1.33
CA GLN A 127 10.72 -8.41 0.54
C GLN A 127 9.50 -8.36 -0.40
N MET A 128 9.13 -9.49 -1.00
CA MET A 128 7.91 -9.60 -1.80
C MET A 128 6.66 -9.36 -0.94
N ARG A 129 6.57 -9.99 0.23
CA ARG A 129 5.45 -9.78 1.18
C ARG A 129 5.32 -8.32 1.59
N ASP A 130 6.41 -7.67 1.96
CA ASP A 130 6.41 -6.26 2.39
C ASP A 130 5.94 -5.32 1.28
N ALA A 131 6.30 -5.62 0.02
CA ALA A 131 5.83 -4.88 -1.14
C ALA A 131 4.33 -5.03 -1.39
N LEU A 132 3.80 -6.26 -1.26
CA LEU A 132 2.38 -6.54 -1.39
C LEU A 132 1.56 -5.91 -0.25
N ASP A 133 2.05 -5.97 0.98
CA ASP A 133 1.42 -5.31 2.14
C ASP A 133 1.35 -3.80 1.95
N THR A 134 2.44 -3.18 1.48
CA THR A 134 2.46 -1.75 1.15
C THR A 134 1.40 -1.41 0.09
N LYS A 135 1.28 -2.23 -0.97
CA LYS A 135 0.28 -2.03 -2.03
C LYS A 135 -1.16 -2.15 -1.47
N LEU A 136 -1.43 -3.17 -0.67
CA LEU A 136 -2.73 -3.37 0.00
C LEU A 136 -3.07 -2.21 0.93
N ARG A 137 -2.09 -1.73 1.70
CA ARG A 137 -2.26 -0.61 2.61
C ARG A 137 -2.60 0.67 1.85
N ILE A 138 -1.93 0.95 0.73
CA ILE A 138 -2.26 2.09 -0.15
C ILE A 138 -3.69 1.94 -0.68
N ALA A 139 -4.03 0.78 -1.25
CA ALA A 139 -5.35 0.56 -1.83
C ALA A 139 -6.48 0.58 -0.78
N SER A 140 -6.20 0.25 0.48
CA SER A 140 -7.18 0.33 1.57
C SER A 140 -7.72 1.75 1.82
N TYR A 141 -6.98 2.79 1.41
CA TYR A 141 -7.45 4.17 1.46
C TYR A 141 -8.53 4.46 0.42
N ASP A 142 -8.55 3.75 -0.71
CA ASP A 142 -9.59 3.89 -1.73
C ASP A 142 -10.92 3.27 -1.27
N PHE A 143 -10.87 2.21 -0.45
CA PHE A 143 -12.02 1.67 0.29
C PHE A 143 -12.52 2.59 1.42
N LYS A 144 -11.87 3.74 1.66
CA LYS A 144 -12.35 4.79 2.57
C LYS A 144 -12.97 5.97 1.81
N ALA A 145 -12.68 6.10 0.52
CA ALA A 145 -13.14 7.23 -0.28
C ALA A 145 -14.65 7.09 -0.53
N LYS A 146 -15.44 7.84 0.24
CA LYS A 146 -16.85 8.12 -0.05
C LYS A 146 -16.93 8.50 -1.53
N ALA A 147 -17.66 7.71 -2.33
CA ALA A 147 -17.72 7.82 -3.77
C ALA A 147 -17.85 9.28 -4.21
N LEU A 148 -16.75 9.87 -4.67
CA LEU A 148 -16.83 11.06 -5.51
C LEU A 148 -17.46 10.58 -6.82
N PRO A 149 -18.54 11.23 -7.30
CA PRO A 149 -19.17 10.82 -8.54
C PRO A 149 -18.12 10.88 -9.65
N GLN A 150 -17.81 9.74 -10.22
CA GLN A 150 -16.97 9.63 -11.41
C GLN A 150 -17.73 10.25 -12.56
N GLY A 151 -17.50 11.55 -12.78
CA GLY A 151 -17.88 12.24 -14.01
C GLY A 151 -16.94 11.77 -15.12
N SER A 152 -17.53 11.12 -16.12
CA SER A 152 -16.89 10.76 -17.39
C SER A 152 -16.06 11.92 -17.93
N VAL A 153 -14.82 11.60 -18.32
CA VAL A 153 -13.90 12.54 -18.95
C VAL A 153 -14.35 12.76 -20.40
N THR A 154 -15.21 13.74 -20.62
CA THR A 154 -15.22 14.47 -21.90
C THR A 154 -14.53 15.80 -21.65
N ALA A 155 -13.38 15.95 -22.28
CA ALA A 155 -12.65 17.22 -22.33
C ALA A 155 -13.58 18.29 -22.89
N ASP A 156 -13.99 19.23 -22.05
CA ASP A 156 -14.52 20.49 -22.50
C ASP A 156 -13.89 21.62 -21.68
N VAL A 157 -13.38 22.59 -22.41
CA VAL A 157 -12.64 23.74 -21.91
C VAL A 157 -13.65 24.68 -21.28
N GLN A 158 -13.66 24.79 -19.95
CA GLN A 158 -14.42 25.83 -19.26
C GLN A 158 -13.57 26.71 -18.33
N PRO A 159 -13.90 28.02 -18.27
CA PRO A 159 -13.04 29.10 -17.78
C PRO A 159 -12.95 29.10 -16.24
N PRO A 160 -12.00 29.85 -15.64
CA PRO A 160 -11.66 29.66 -14.24
C PRO A 160 -12.83 30.03 -13.33
N VAL A 161 -13.42 29.03 -12.69
CA VAL A 161 -14.46 29.20 -11.68
C VAL A 161 -13.82 29.85 -10.45
N LYS A 162 -14.26 31.07 -10.14
CA LYS A 162 -14.02 31.76 -8.87
C LYS A 162 -14.48 30.86 -7.71
N ASN A 163 -13.55 30.18 -7.06
CA ASN A 163 -13.84 29.43 -5.84
C ASN A 163 -14.23 30.37 -4.70
N VAL A 164 -15.50 30.30 -4.32
CA VAL A 164 -16.08 30.89 -3.11
C VAL A 164 -15.47 30.18 -1.89
N GLY A 165 -14.95 30.96 -0.94
CA GLY A 165 -14.21 30.47 0.22
C GLY A 165 -15.01 29.49 1.07
N GLY A 166 -14.57 28.22 1.08
CA GLY A 166 -15.05 27.19 1.99
C GLY A 166 -14.04 26.94 3.11
N LYS A 167 -14.54 26.69 4.32
CA LYS A 167 -13.74 26.31 5.49
C LYS A 167 -12.94 25.02 5.17
N PRO A 168 -11.62 24.96 5.36
CA PRO A 168 -10.87 23.73 5.11
C PRO A 168 -11.38 22.59 6.00
N ARG A 169 -11.43 21.39 5.43
CA ARG A 169 -11.82 20.17 6.17
C ARG A 169 -10.90 19.96 7.38
N ALA A 170 -11.44 19.41 8.46
CA ALA A 170 -10.69 19.16 9.70
C ALA A 170 -9.39 18.36 9.45
N GLU A 171 -9.45 17.36 8.59
CA GLU A 171 -8.28 16.54 8.22
C GLU A 171 -7.11 17.35 7.62
N HIS A 172 -7.38 18.43 6.89
CA HIS A 172 -6.32 19.28 6.35
C HIS A 172 -5.64 20.09 7.45
N TRP A 173 -6.39 20.46 8.49
CA TRP A 173 -5.82 21.12 9.66
C TRP A 173 -4.92 20.15 10.43
N ASP A 174 -5.36 18.91 10.65
CA ASP A 174 -4.59 17.92 11.41
C ASP A 174 -3.26 17.57 10.72
N ARG A 175 -3.28 17.42 9.39
CA ARG A 175 -2.05 17.18 8.61
C ARG A 175 -1.10 18.37 8.62
N MET A 176 -1.64 19.59 8.47
CA MET A 176 -0.84 20.82 8.57
C MET A 176 -0.18 20.92 9.94
N TRP A 177 -0.92 20.66 11.02
CA TRP A 177 -0.39 20.68 12.39
C TRP A 177 0.73 19.66 12.60
N ALA A 178 0.57 18.44 12.10
CA ALA A 178 1.59 17.41 12.20
C ALA A 178 2.90 17.84 11.50
N GLU A 179 2.79 18.38 10.28
CA GLU A 179 3.95 18.84 9.50
C GLU A 179 4.65 20.04 10.16
N ILE A 180 3.90 21.04 10.61
CA ILE A 180 4.47 22.19 11.32
C ILE A 180 5.14 21.76 12.62
N ALA A 181 4.56 20.80 13.36
CA ALA A 181 5.18 20.26 14.58
C ALA A 181 6.49 19.52 14.30
N VAL A 182 6.56 18.75 13.20
CA VAL A 182 7.80 18.07 12.78
C VAL A 182 8.87 19.10 12.41
N GLN A 183 8.54 20.13 11.63
CA GLN A 183 9.50 21.16 11.25
C GLN A 183 10.03 21.95 12.45
N LEU A 184 9.19 22.21 13.46
CA LEU A 184 9.59 22.85 14.71
C LEU A 184 10.52 21.95 15.52
N TRP A 185 10.22 20.65 15.62
CA TRP A 185 11.04 19.70 16.38
C TRP A 185 12.39 19.42 15.72
N GLN A 186 12.43 19.35 14.40
CA GLN A 186 13.66 19.15 13.63
C GLN A 186 14.53 20.42 13.54
N GLY A 187 13.97 21.59 13.88
CA GLY A 187 14.66 22.88 13.81
C GLY A 187 14.65 23.52 12.42
N ASP A 188 13.98 22.91 11.45
CA ASP A 188 13.80 23.43 10.09
C ASP A 188 12.94 24.68 10.06
N LEU A 189 11.96 24.76 10.96
CA LEU A 189 11.18 25.96 11.24
C LEU A 189 11.61 26.53 12.59
N ASN A 190 12.34 27.65 12.59
CA ASN A 190 12.71 28.39 13.80
C ASN A 190 12.00 29.75 13.83
N PRO A 191 10.71 29.80 14.24
CA PRO A 191 9.93 31.02 14.18
C PRO A 191 10.40 32.00 15.24
N LYS A 192 10.73 33.23 14.83
CA LYS A 192 11.07 34.33 15.75
C LYS A 192 9.87 35.19 16.07
N THR A 193 8.83 35.10 15.25
CA THR A 193 7.58 35.83 15.39
C THR A 193 6.38 34.94 15.09
N GLN A 194 5.21 35.33 15.60
CA GLN A 194 3.94 34.71 15.23
C GLN A 194 3.71 34.72 13.70
N ALA A 195 4.18 35.77 13.01
CA ALA A 195 4.01 35.92 11.57
C ALA A 195 4.76 34.83 10.79
N ASP A 196 5.88 34.32 11.31
CA ASP A 196 6.65 33.25 10.68
C ASP A 196 5.87 31.94 10.68
N ILE A 197 5.13 31.67 11.76
CA ILE A 197 4.25 30.49 11.87
C ILE A 197 3.05 30.64 10.95
N GLU A 198 2.42 31.82 10.93
CA GLU A 198 1.30 32.10 10.02
C GLU A 198 1.73 31.89 8.56
N LYS A 199 2.91 32.37 8.20
CA LYS A 199 3.50 32.19 6.87
C LYS A 199 3.74 30.72 6.56
N ALA A 200 4.38 29.96 7.45
CA ALA A 200 4.63 28.54 7.24
C ALA A 200 3.33 27.73 7.06
N MET A 201 2.29 28.06 7.84
CA MET A 201 0.97 27.45 7.69
C MET A 201 0.32 27.80 6.34
N LEU A 202 0.39 29.06 5.91
CA LEU A 202 -0.14 29.49 4.61
C LEU A 202 0.61 28.87 3.45
N ASP A 203 1.94 28.79 3.53
CA ASP A 203 2.80 28.17 2.53
C ASP A 203 2.47 26.67 2.39
N TRP A 204 2.21 25.98 3.51
CA TRP A 204 1.74 24.59 3.49
C TRP A 204 0.39 24.46 2.77
N PHE A 205 -0.59 25.33 3.07
CA PHE A 205 -1.88 25.30 2.40
C PHE A 205 -1.77 25.63 0.90
N ALA A 206 -0.89 26.57 0.54
CA ALA A 206 -0.60 26.93 -0.85
C ALA A 206 0.04 25.77 -1.61
N ALA A 207 1.04 25.10 -1.04
CA ALA A 207 1.69 23.92 -1.61
C ALA A 207 0.70 22.77 -1.85
N ASN A 208 -0.27 22.60 -0.94
CA ASN A 208 -1.32 21.60 -1.05
C ASN A 208 -2.53 22.05 -1.89
N LYS A 209 -2.46 23.23 -2.54
CA LYS A 209 -3.52 23.82 -3.38
C LYS A 209 -4.87 23.99 -2.63
N ILE A 210 -4.81 24.20 -1.32
CA ILE A 210 -5.99 24.41 -0.47
C ILE A 210 -6.15 25.91 -0.22
N LYS A 211 -7.29 26.47 -0.60
CA LYS A 211 -7.63 27.86 -0.26
C LYS A 211 -8.15 27.93 1.18
N VAL A 212 -7.51 28.73 2.02
CA VAL A 212 -7.90 28.98 3.40
C VAL A 212 -8.03 30.48 3.65
N GLY A 213 -8.95 30.88 4.53
CA GLY A 213 -9.02 32.25 4.99
C GLY A 213 -7.83 32.58 5.90
N GLU A 214 -7.05 33.60 5.52
CA GLU A 214 -5.89 34.09 6.27
C GLU A 214 -6.20 34.37 7.74
N SER A 215 -7.39 34.94 8.01
CA SER A 215 -7.87 35.21 9.38
C SER A 215 -8.00 33.95 10.25
N THR A 216 -8.33 32.80 9.65
CA THR A 216 -8.44 31.52 10.37
C THR A 216 -7.06 30.95 10.68
N VAL A 217 -6.13 31.05 9.73
CA VAL A 217 -4.73 30.63 9.94
C VAL A 217 -4.08 31.49 11.02
N ARG A 218 -4.26 32.81 10.97
CA ARG A 218 -3.75 33.74 11.99
C ARG A 218 -4.20 33.40 13.40
N GLN A 219 -5.47 33.04 13.60
CA GLN A 219 -5.97 32.61 14.91
C GLN A 219 -5.29 31.34 15.41
N LYS A 220 -5.04 30.38 14.52
CA LYS A 220 -4.36 29.11 14.85
C LYS A 220 -2.87 29.31 15.10
N ALA A 221 -2.19 30.11 14.29
CA ALA A 221 -0.80 30.49 14.49
C ALA A 221 -0.58 31.21 15.82
N ARG A 222 -1.48 32.12 16.20
CA ARG A 222 -1.46 32.80 17.51
C ARG A 222 -1.53 31.81 18.66
N LEU A 223 -2.40 30.81 18.58
CA LEU A 223 -2.55 29.79 19.64
C LEU A 223 -1.26 28.98 19.81
N LEU A 224 -0.63 28.57 18.70
CA LEU A 224 0.65 27.86 18.75
C LEU A 224 1.76 28.73 19.35
N TRP A 225 1.88 29.97 18.88
CA TRP A 225 2.91 30.91 19.36
C TRP A 225 2.80 31.15 20.87
N GLN A 226 1.59 31.37 21.37
CA GLN A 226 1.35 31.54 22.80
C GLN A 226 1.78 30.32 23.61
N ARG A 227 1.46 29.10 23.15
CA ARG A 227 1.83 27.87 23.86
C ARG A 227 3.33 27.56 23.82
N MET A 228 4.02 27.95 22.75
CA MET A 228 5.48 27.80 22.68
C MET A 228 6.20 28.79 23.61
N GLY A 229 5.69 30.02 23.75
CA GLY A 229 6.25 31.02 24.67
C GLY A 229 5.93 30.79 26.15
N GLU A 230 4.93 29.96 26.48
CA GLU A 230 4.63 29.54 27.86
C GLU A 230 5.53 28.38 28.36
N SER A 231 6.37 27.81 27.49
CA SER A 231 7.26 26.67 27.79
C SER A 231 8.72 27.07 28.07
N GLU A 232 9.00 28.39 28.16
CA GLU A 232 10.24 28.98 28.70
C GLU A 232 10.02 29.48 30.13
#